data_AF-A0A8C2TFB3-F1
#
_entry.id   AF-A0A8C2TFB3-F1
#
_cell.length_a   1.000
_cell.length_b   1.000
_cell.length_c   1.000
_cell.angle_alpha   90.00
_cell.angle_beta   90.00
_cell.angle_gamma   90.00
#
_symmetry.space_group_name_H-M   'P 1'
#
loop_
_entity.id
_entity.type
_entity.pdbx_description
1 polymer ?
#
loop_
_entity_poly.entity_id
_entity_poly.type
_entity_poly.pdbx_seq_one_letter_code
_entity_poly.pdbx_strand_id
1 'polypeptide(L)'
;MGQREGMEHGWLCNWVRCPLGYTETLPRSITPCVANASVQNISGFTKVPEQSRDFMLHQHCRTFPQLLDVPSKCGGPKGSSNVFLLLAIKSSPANYERREVIRKTWGQQRTVQGELIRRVFLVGVDPRVQDATKLNRLLQHEQREHRDVLQWGFKDTFFNLTLKLLLFHTWLQEHCPGVRFIFSGDDDVFVNTDNVVSFTRGISSEQHLLTGQVLTNTGPIRNPASKYFVPTQLMPSELYPPYCSGGGVLMSAFTARAIHRAAQHIQLFPIDDVYVGMCLQRAGLVPTSHDGIRPWGIDVPRSSDPLDPCYYRELLVVHRFAPYEMAMMWQAIHEPQLSCGRKVGIF
;
A
#
# COMPACT_ATOMS: atom_id res chain seq x y z
N MET A 1 -33.20 34.01 31.38
CA MET A 1 -32.93 32.57 31.54
C MET A 1 -33.33 31.87 30.26
N GLY A 2 -32.36 31.38 29.49
CA GLY A 2 -32.61 30.69 28.23
C GLY A 2 -31.32 30.04 27.76
N GLN A 3 -31.06 28.83 28.23
CA GLN A 3 -29.96 27.99 27.76
C GLN A 3 -30.39 27.32 26.44
N ARG A 4 -29.59 27.49 25.39
CA ARG A 4 -29.61 26.64 24.20
C ARG A 4 -28.57 25.53 24.43
N GLU A 5 -29.02 24.29 24.54
CA GLU A 5 -28.16 23.12 24.50
C GLU A 5 -27.73 22.84 23.07
N GLY A 6 -26.42 22.64 22.88
CA GLY A 6 -25.80 22.25 21.63
C GLY A 6 -25.94 20.73 21.41
N MET A 7 -26.24 20.36 20.17
CA MET A 7 -26.21 18.96 19.72
C MET A 7 -24.76 18.49 19.55
N GLU A 8 -24.34 17.56 20.40
CA GLU A 8 -23.19 16.69 20.18
C GLU A 8 -23.62 15.49 19.32
N HIS A 9 -23.05 15.34 18.13
CA HIS A 9 -23.21 14.15 17.30
C HIS A 9 -22.17 13.08 17.66
N GLY A 10 -22.47 12.27 18.67
CA GLY A 10 -21.80 10.99 18.91
C GLY A 10 -22.43 9.89 18.05
N TRP A 11 -21.67 9.33 17.10
CA TRP A 11 -22.12 8.22 16.26
C TRP A 11 -21.35 6.94 16.60
N LEU A 12 -22.02 6.02 17.32
CA LEU A 12 -21.66 4.61 17.43
C LEU A 12 -22.96 3.79 17.60
N CYS A 13 -23.07 2.71 16.83
CA CYS A 13 -24.01 1.58 16.95
C CYS A 13 -25.46 1.77 16.48
N ASN A 14 -25.75 1.26 15.28
CA ASN A 14 -26.96 0.46 15.04
C ASN A 14 -26.56 -0.76 14.21
N TRP A 15 -26.35 -1.89 14.90
CA TRP A 15 -25.94 -3.16 14.33
C TRP A 15 -27.16 -3.92 13.78
N VAL A 16 -27.03 -4.42 12.55
CA VAL A 16 -27.97 -5.33 11.89
C VAL A 16 -27.87 -6.71 12.54
N ARG A 17 -28.99 -7.27 12.97
CA ARG A 17 -29.13 -8.70 13.31
C ARG A 17 -28.75 -9.55 12.09
N CYS A 18 -27.69 -10.35 12.17
CA CYS A 18 -27.46 -11.50 11.30
C CYS A 18 -27.83 -12.80 12.03
N PRO A 19 -28.38 -13.81 11.33
CA PRO A 19 -28.74 -15.10 11.92
C PRO A 19 -27.47 -15.93 12.20
N LEU A 20 -27.41 -16.40 13.45
CA LEU A 20 -26.71 -17.57 14.02
C LEU A 20 -25.49 -18.13 13.25
N GLY A 21 -24.30 -18.02 13.86
CA GLY A 21 -23.24 -19.00 13.62
C GLY A 21 -21.78 -18.54 13.61
N TYR A 22 -21.41 -17.35 14.12
CA TYR A 22 -20.00 -17.00 14.35
C TYR A 22 -19.88 -16.17 15.63
N THR A 23 -19.14 -16.67 16.62
CA THR A 23 -18.70 -15.90 17.78
C THR A 23 -17.58 -14.97 17.33
N GLU A 24 -17.93 -13.80 16.80
CA GLU A 24 -17.00 -12.68 16.67
C GLU A 24 -16.79 -12.06 18.06
N THR A 25 -15.56 -12.18 18.57
CA THR A 25 -15.08 -11.31 19.64
C THR A 25 -15.21 -9.86 19.17
N LEU A 26 -16.12 -9.07 19.76
CA LEU A 26 -16.22 -7.64 19.47
C LEU A 26 -14.84 -6.99 19.65
N PRO A 27 -14.37 -6.13 18.72
CA PRO A 27 -13.13 -5.40 18.93
C PRO A 27 -13.27 -4.50 20.16
N ARG A 28 -12.18 -4.41 20.96
CA ARG A 28 -12.04 -3.45 22.06
C ARG A 28 -12.55 -2.09 21.60
N SER A 29 -13.34 -1.40 22.43
CA SER A 29 -13.80 -0.03 22.14
C SER A 29 -12.59 0.87 21.85
N ILE A 30 -12.34 1.15 20.57
CA ILE A 30 -11.28 2.06 20.14
C ILE A 30 -11.87 3.46 20.27
N THR A 31 -11.28 4.27 21.15
CA THR A 31 -11.65 5.68 21.26
C THR A 31 -11.42 6.37 19.91
N PRO A 32 -12.43 7.07 19.34
CA PRO A 32 -12.27 7.80 18.10
C PRO A 32 -11.13 8.81 18.22
N CYS A 33 -10.27 8.88 17.20
CA CYS A 33 -9.24 9.91 17.18
C CYS A 33 -9.88 11.30 16.99
N VAL A 34 -9.37 12.29 17.72
CA VAL A 34 -9.88 13.67 17.69
C VAL A 34 -8.83 14.62 17.11
N ALA A 35 -9.26 15.70 16.49
CA ALA A 35 -8.37 16.71 15.93
C ALA A 35 -7.50 17.36 17.02
N ASN A 36 -6.19 17.51 16.77
CA ASN A 36 -5.31 18.25 17.65
C ASN A 36 -5.44 19.76 17.40
N ALA A 37 -6.27 20.44 18.21
CA ALA A 37 -6.54 21.87 18.07
C ALA A 37 -5.28 22.76 18.16
N SER A 38 -4.23 22.32 18.86
CA SER A 38 -2.99 23.11 18.98
C SER A 38 -2.29 23.38 17.63
N VAL A 39 -2.51 22.51 16.64
CA VAL A 39 -1.96 22.64 15.27
C VAL A 39 -2.50 23.90 14.57
N GLN A 40 -3.68 24.39 14.96
CA GLN A 40 -4.26 25.61 14.39
C GLN A 40 -3.45 26.86 14.72
N ASN A 41 -2.63 26.83 15.78
CA ASN A 41 -1.76 27.94 16.18
C ASN A 41 -0.48 28.04 15.33
N ILE A 42 -0.23 27.10 14.42
CA ILE A 42 0.94 27.14 13.53
C ILE A 42 0.80 28.31 12.56
N SER A 43 1.87 29.12 12.44
CA SER A 43 1.90 30.26 11.54
C SER A 43 1.59 29.85 10.10
N GLY A 44 0.61 30.52 9.49
CA GLY A 44 0.18 30.26 8.12
C GLY A 44 -0.72 29.04 7.94
N PHE A 45 -1.17 28.37 9.02
CA PHE A 45 -2.07 27.21 8.94
C PHE A 45 -3.32 27.48 8.09
N THR A 46 -3.96 28.64 8.25
CA THR A 46 -5.16 29.02 7.49
C THR A 46 -4.94 29.15 5.98
N LYS A 47 -3.69 29.34 5.53
CA LYS A 47 -3.32 29.44 4.10
C LYS A 47 -3.06 28.08 3.45
N VAL A 48 -2.87 27.03 4.25
CA VAL A 48 -2.64 25.66 3.78
C VAL A 48 -3.97 25.09 3.23
N PRO A 49 -4.00 24.34 2.11
CA PRO A 49 -5.21 23.70 1.60
C PRO A 49 -5.91 22.81 2.62
N GLU A 50 -7.24 22.68 2.50
CA GLU A 50 -8.08 21.97 3.46
C GLU A 50 -7.61 20.54 3.73
N GLN A 51 -7.33 19.76 2.68
CA GLN A 51 -6.83 18.39 2.80
C GLN A 51 -5.52 18.28 3.61
N SER A 52 -4.61 19.24 3.45
CA SER A 52 -3.36 19.28 4.20
C SER A 52 -3.59 19.72 5.64
N ARG A 53 -4.53 20.64 5.89
CA ARG A 53 -4.93 21.03 7.25
C ARG A 53 -5.57 19.86 8.00
N ASP A 54 -6.46 19.12 7.36
CA ASP A 54 -7.09 17.92 7.92
C ASP A 54 -6.05 16.87 8.29
N PHE A 55 -5.08 16.62 7.38
CA PHE A 55 -3.94 15.75 7.67
C PHE A 55 -3.14 16.23 8.89
N MET A 56 -2.78 17.53 8.95
CA MET A 56 -2.02 18.08 10.06
C MET A 56 -2.75 17.94 11.41
N LEU A 57 -4.07 18.16 11.43
CA LEU A 57 -4.90 18.02 12.63
C LEU A 57 -4.93 16.58 13.16
N HIS A 58 -4.90 15.60 12.26
CA HIS A 58 -5.05 14.17 12.57
C HIS A 58 -3.75 13.37 12.41
N GLN A 59 -2.60 14.02 12.20
CA GLN A 59 -1.30 13.38 11.94
C GLN A 59 -0.87 12.40 13.05
N HIS A 60 -1.36 12.61 14.27
CA HIS A 60 -1.08 11.77 15.43
C HIS A 60 -1.96 10.52 15.52
N CYS A 61 -3.04 10.43 14.74
CA CYS A 61 -3.99 9.32 14.74
C CYS A 61 -3.38 8.09 14.06
N ARG A 62 -3.18 7.00 14.81
CA ARG A 62 -2.54 5.77 14.30
C ARG A 62 -3.40 4.51 14.44
N THR A 63 -4.42 4.55 15.29
CA THR A 63 -5.24 3.39 15.62
C THR A 63 -6.62 3.55 15.03
N PHE A 64 -7.03 2.57 14.22
CA PHE A 64 -8.33 2.54 13.57
C PHE A 64 -8.92 1.12 13.67
N PRO A 65 -10.24 0.98 13.77
CA PRO A 65 -10.87 -0.32 13.83
C PRO A 65 -10.60 -1.12 12.57
N GLN A 66 -10.22 -2.38 12.74
CA GLN A 66 -10.12 -3.32 11.63
C GLN A 66 -11.53 -3.85 11.31
N LEU A 67 -12.01 -3.57 10.09
CA LEU A 67 -13.35 -3.91 9.63
C LEU A 67 -13.38 -5.27 8.94
N LEU A 68 -12.33 -5.59 8.17
CA LEU A 68 -12.15 -6.89 7.53
C LEU A 68 -10.72 -7.38 7.80
N ASP A 69 -10.59 -8.65 8.17
CA ASP A 69 -9.33 -9.29 8.51
C ASP A 69 -9.16 -10.64 7.81
N VAL A 70 -7.89 -11.08 7.69
CA VAL A 70 -7.47 -12.37 7.16
C VAL A 70 -6.36 -12.99 8.02
N PRO A 71 -6.58 -13.23 9.33
CA PRO A 71 -5.51 -13.54 10.29
C PRO A 71 -4.77 -14.86 9.98
N SER A 72 -5.39 -15.75 9.21
CA SER A 72 -4.83 -17.03 8.78
C SER A 72 -4.12 -16.98 7.42
N LYS A 73 -4.01 -15.81 6.77
CA LYS A 73 -3.44 -15.67 5.40
C LYS A 73 -2.06 -16.30 5.26
N CYS A 74 -1.22 -16.15 6.28
CA CYS A 74 0.12 -16.73 6.33
C CYS A 74 0.19 -18.03 7.16
N GLY A 75 -0.94 -18.67 7.48
CA GLY A 75 -0.99 -19.77 8.44
C GLY A 75 -0.79 -19.31 9.89
N GLY A 76 -1.06 -18.03 10.16
CA GLY A 76 -0.76 -17.37 11.43
C GLY A 76 0.75 -17.23 11.69
N PRO A 77 1.14 -16.77 12.90
CA PRO A 77 2.55 -16.52 13.24
C PRO A 77 3.46 -17.73 13.00
N LYS A 78 3.02 -18.93 13.38
CA LYS A 78 3.79 -20.16 13.25
C LYS A 78 3.95 -20.65 11.81
N GLY A 79 2.97 -20.41 10.95
CA GLY A 79 3.01 -20.81 9.54
C GLY A 79 3.68 -19.79 8.63
N SER A 80 3.92 -18.58 9.13
CA SER A 80 4.30 -17.44 8.29
C SER A 80 5.63 -17.59 7.56
N SER A 81 6.56 -18.39 8.08
CA SER A 81 7.83 -18.73 7.43
C SER A 81 7.66 -19.52 6.13
N ASN A 82 6.51 -20.16 5.92
CA ASN A 82 6.20 -20.87 4.69
C ASN A 82 5.83 -19.93 3.55
N VAL A 83 5.49 -18.67 3.84
CA VAL A 83 5.19 -17.66 2.81
C VAL A 83 6.50 -17.01 2.39
N PHE A 84 6.91 -17.27 1.15
CA PHE A 84 8.11 -16.65 0.60
C PHE A 84 7.86 -15.20 0.21
N LEU A 85 6.78 -14.95 -0.55
CA LEU A 85 6.41 -13.61 -1.02
C LEU A 85 4.97 -13.28 -0.63
N LEU A 86 4.79 -12.18 0.09
CA LEU A 86 3.47 -11.57 0.30
C LEU A 86 3.32 -10.36 -0.62
N LEU A 87 2.31 -10.42 -1.49
CA LEU A 87 1.87 -9.30 -2.31
C LEU A 87 0.89 -8.45 -1.48
N ALA A 88 1.29 -7.25 -1.07
CA ALA A 88 0.51 -6.32 -0.29
C ALA A 88 0.11 -5.12 -1.16
N ILE A 89 -1.12 -5.14 -1.69
CA ILE A 89 -1.52 -4.26 -2.79
C ILE A 89 -2.42 -3.15 -2.26
N LYS A 90 -1.98 -1.90 -2.38
CA LYS A 90 -2.79 -0.72 -2.07
C LYS A 90 -3.94 -0.63 -3.08
N SER A 91 -5.18 -0.64 -2.60
CA SER A 91 -6.38 -0.50 -3.43
C SER A 91 -7.39 0.42 -2.75
N SER A 92 -8.44 0.80 -3.46
CA SER A 92 -9.56 1.58 -2.94
C SER A 92 -10.85 0.77 -2.97
N PRO A 93 -11.86 1.07 -2.12
CA PRO A 93 -13.09 0.28 -2.05
C PRO A 93 -13.78 0.06 -3.40
N ALA A 94 -13.80 1.09 -4.25
CA ALA A 94 -14.41 1.07 -5.59
C ALA A 94 -13.66 0.21 -6.62
N ASN A 95 -12.39 -0.13 -6.41
CA ASN A 95 -11.52 -0.78 -7.39
C ASN A 95 -11.69 -2.31 -7.47
N TYR A 96 -12.93 -2.81 -7.42
CA TYR A 96 -13.22 -4.25 -7.50
C TYR A 96 -12.62 -4.88 -8.78
N GLU A 97 -12.83 -4.24 -9.93
CA GLU A 97 -12.33 -4.74 -11.22
C GLU A 97 -10.80 -4.90 -11.24
N ARG A 98 -10.06 -3.90 -10.72
CA ARG A 98 -8.59 -3.98 -10.60
C ARG A 98 -8.18 -5.16 -9.74
N ARG A 99 -8.76 -5.27 -8.53
CA ARG A 99 -8.47 -6.39 -7.64
C ARG A 99 -8.73 -7.72 -8.32
N GLU A 100 -9.87 -7.86 -9.00
CA GLU A 100 -10.28 -9.08 -9.66
C GLU A 100 -9.37 -9.49 -10.81
N VAL A 101 -8.95 -8.55 -11.65
CA VAL A 101 -7.94 -8.82 -12.69
C VAL A 101 -6.61 -9.23 -12.06
N ILE A 102 -6.17 -8.56 -11.00
CA ILE A 102 -4.94 -8.93 -10.28
C ILE A 102 -5.04 -10.36 -9.73
N ARG A 103 -6.21 -10.79 -9.22
CA ARG A 103 -6.41 -12.17 -8.74
C ARG A 103 -6.15 -13.22 -9.82
N LYS A 104 -6.56 -12.90 -11.05
CA LYS A 104 -6.52 -13.77 -12.24
C LYS A 104 -5.20 -13.68 -13.02
N THR A 105 -4.36 -12.70 -12.71
CA THR A 105 -3.10 -12.42 -13.43
C THR A 105 -1.91 -12.51 -12.47
N TRP A 106 -1.08 -11.48 -12.39
CA TRP A 106 0.18 -11.49 -11.64
C TRP A 106 0.01 -11.68 -10.15
N GLY A 107 -1.14 -11.31 -9.59
CA GLY A 107 -1.39 -11.44 -8.17
C GLY A 107 -1.65 -12.87 -7.73
N GLN A 108 -1.82 -13.84 -8.65
CA GLN A 108 -2.28 -15.20 -8.36
C GLN A 108 -1.54 -15.83 -7.16
N GLN A 109 -2.31 -16.40 -6.22
CA GLN A 109 -1.74 -17.14 -5.10
C GLN A 109 -1.31 -18.52 -5.60
N ARG A 110 0.00 -18.72 -5.77
CA ARG A 110 0.58 -19.94 -6.36
C ARG A 110 1.98 -20.22 -5.81
N THR A 111 2.54 -21.35 -6.20
CA THR A 111 3.94 -21.68 -5.95
C THR A 111 4.74 -21.42 -7.22
N VAL A 112 5.77 -20.58 -7.13
CA VAL A 112 6.65 -20.27 -8.26
C VAL A 112 8.04 -20.80 -7.96
N GLN A 113 8.51 -21.68 -8.83
CA GLN A 113 9.77 -22.40 -8.68
C GLN A 113 9.95 -23.12 -7.32
N GLY A 114 8.88 -23.38 -6.55
CA GLY A 114 8.92 -23.97 -5.21
C GLY A 114 8.70 -22.99 -4.05
N GLU A 115 8.62 -21.68 -4.33
CA GLU A 115 8.34 -20.64 -3.34
C GLU A 115 6.86 -20.25 -3.31
N LEU A 116 6.26 -20.18 -2.11
CA LEU A 116 4.85 -19.87 -1.94
C LEU A 116 4.57 -18.36 -1.99
N ILE A 117 3.64 -17.96 -2.86
CA ILE A 117 3.14 -16.59 -2.97
C ILE A 117 1.74 -16.47 -2.36
N ARG A 118 1.55 -15.46 -1.52
CA ARG A 118 0.25 -15.05 -0.96
C ARG A 118 -0.05 -13.59 -1.29
N ARG A 119 -1.32 -13.21 -1.20
CA ARG A 119 -1.80 -11.87 -1.56
C ARG A 119 -2.79 -11.33 -0.53
N VAL A 120 -2.68 -10.02 -0.27
CA VAL A 120 -3.67 -9.20 0.44
C VAL A 120 -3.85 -7.85 -0.27
N PHE A 121 -5.08 -7.34 -0.27
CA PHE A 121 -5.43 -5.98 -0.68
C PHE A 121 -5.64 -5.09 0.55
N LEU A 122 -5.07 -3.89 0.52
CA LEU A 122 -5.10 -2.92 1.61
C LEU A 122 -6.09 -1.81 1.29
N VAL A 123 -7.16 -1.71 2.06
CA VAL A 123 -8.32 -0.86 1.74
C VAL A 123 -8.76 -0.05 2.97
N GLY A 124 -9.16 1.21 2.78
CA GLY A 124 -9.84 2.02 3.79
C GLY A 124 -11.36 2.05 3.59
N VAL A 125 -12.00 3.14 3.98
CA VAL A 125 -13.42 3.42 3.70
C VAL A 125 -13.49 4.56 2.67
N ASP A 126 -14.46 4.52 1.75
CA ASP A 126 -14.61 5.60 0.75
C ASP A 126 -14.80 6.95 1.47
N PRO A 127 -14.07 8.01 1.08
CA PRO A 127 -14.16 9.31 1.73
C PRO A 127 -15.55 9.95 1.60
N ARG A 128 -16.35 9.54 0.61
CA ARG A 128 -17.73 10.00 0.43
C ARG A 128 -18.66 9.13 1.27
N VAL A 129 -19.27 9.74 2.28
CA VAL A 129 -20.15 9.08 3.25
C VAL A 129 -21.29 8.29 2.58
N GLN A 130 -21.85 8.84 1.50
CA GLN A 130 -22.92 8.20 0.73
C GLN A 130 -22.49 6.88 0.06
N ASP A 131 -21.24 6.79 -0.39
CA ASP A 131 -20.71 5.62 -1.09
C ASP A 131 -20.12 4.59 -0.11
N ALA A 132 -19.61 5.04 1.03
CA ALA A 132 -18.99 4.21 2.06
C ALA A 132 -19.86 3.03 2.49
N THR A 133 -21.15 3.25 2.77
CA THR A 133 -22.06 2.18 3.20
C THR A 133 -22.23 1.10 2.12
N LYS A 134 -22.42 1.51 0.86
CA LYS A 134 -22.59 0.61 -0.27
C LYS A 134 -21.31 -0.18 -0.55
N LEU A 135 -20.18 0.51 -0.63
CA LEU A 135 -18.89 -0.10 -0.96
C LEU A 135 -18.40 -1.03 0.15
N ASN A 136 -18.63 -0.71 1.43
CA ASN A 136 -18.31 -1.61 2.55
C ASN A 136 -19.12 -2.93 2.48
N ARG A 137 -20.40 -2.87 2.12
CA ARG A 137 -21.21 -4.09 1.91
C ARG A 137 -20.66 -4.91 0.74
N LEU A 138 -20.31 -4.28 -0.38
CA LEU A 138 -19.71 -4.99 -1.52
C LEU A 138 -18.36 -5.63 -1.16
N LEU A 139 -17.51 -4.94 -0.40
CA LEU A 139 -16.27 -5.51 0.13
C LEU A 139 -16.52 -6.70 1.06
N GLN A 140 -17.56 -6.68 1.89
CA GLN A 140 -17.93 -7.85 2.71
C GLN A 140 -18.35 -9.05 1.85
N HIS A 141 -19.05 -8.83 0.73
CA HIS A 141 -19.34 -9.89 -0.24
C HIS A 141 -18.06 -10.43 -0.88
N GLU A 142 -17.20 -9.54 -1.41
CA GLU A 142 -15.90 -9.90 -1.98
C GLU A 142 -15.02 -10.69 -1.00
N GLN A 143 -15.01 -10.29 0.27
CA GLN A 143 -14.22 -10.91 1.31
C GLN A 143 -14.70 -12.34 1.64
N ARG A 144 -16.00 -12.63 1.56
CA ARG A 144 -16.53 -13.99 1.76
C ARG A 144 -15.99 -14.96 0.72
N GLU A 145 -15.88 -14.49 -0.53
CA GLU A 145 -15.42 -15.29 -1.67
C GLU A 145 -13.89 -15.43 -1.68
N HIS A 146 -13.14 -14.33 -1.52
CA HIS A 146 -11.71 -14.32 -1.80
C HIS A 146 -10.81 -14.34 -0.56
N ARG A 147 -11.32 -13.89 0.61
CA ARG A 147 -10.59 -13.82 1.88
C ARG A 147 -9.19 -13.23 1.72
N ASP A 148 -9.09 -12.11 1.02
CA ASP A 148 -7.83 -11.45 0.70
C ASP A 148 -7.87 -9.92 0.84
N VAL A 149 -8.89 -9.37 1.51
CA VAL A 149 -9.01 -7.94 1.80
C VAL A 149 -8.71 -7.67 3.28
N LEU A 150 -7.80 -6.74 3.54
CA LEU A 150 -7.61 -6.09 4.83
C LEU A 150 -8.24 -4.70 4.76
N GLN A 151 -9.21 -4.45 5.63
CA GLN A 151 -9.91 -3.18 5.67
C GLN A 151 -9.84 -2.53 7.05
N TRP A 152 -9.50 -1.24 7.09
CA TRP A 152 -9.53 -0.43 8.31
C TRP A 152 -10.48 0.76 8.17
N GLY A 153 -11.05 1.19 9.31
CA GLY A 153 -12.05 2.25 9.40
C GLY A 153 -11.50 3.68 9.30
N PHE A 154 -10.57 3.95 8.37
CA PHE A 154 -10.10 5.31 8.06
C PHE A 154 -10.53 5.71 6.64
N LYS A 155 -10.62 7.02 6.36
CA LYS A 155 -10.96 7.52 5.01
C LYS A 155 -9.81 7.23 4.04
N ASP A 156 -10.08 6.49 2.99
CA ASP A 156 -9.11 6.10 1.97
C ASP A 156 -8.83 7.27 1.03
N THR A 157 -7.86 8.10 1.40
CA THR A 157 -7.42 9.28 0.65
C THR A 157 -5.92 9.20 0.37
N PHE A 158 -5.44 9.98 -0.60
CA PHE A 158 -4.03 10.03 -0.95
C PHE A 158 -3.12 10.34 0.25
N PHE A 159 -3.47 11.32 1.09
CA PHE A 159 -2.66 11.65 2.29
C PHE A 159 -2.75 10.61 3.42
N ASN A 160 -3.73 9.70 3.37
CA ASN A 160 -3.86 8.59 4.32
C ASN A 160 -3.18 7.30 3.83
N LEU A 161 -2.49 7.30 2.69
CA LEU A 161 -1.70 6.14 2.24
C LEU A 161 -0.63 5.75 3.26
N THR A 162 -0.02 6.73 3.94
CA THR A 162 0.96 6.46 5.00
C THR A 162 0.34 5.75 6.19
N LEU A 163 -0.90 6.11 6.55
CA LEU A 163 -1.66 5.41 7.59
C LEU A 163 -2.00 3.98 7.16
N LYS A 164 -2.42 3.79 5.90
CA LYS A 164 -2.66 2.46 5.31
C LYS A 164 -1.40 1.59 5.41
N LEU A 165 -0.24 2.14 5.06
CA LEU A 165 1.06 1.48 5.18
C LEU A 165 1.36 1.11 6.64
N LEU A 166 1.21 2.04 7.58
CA LEU A 166 1.46 1.79 9.00
C LEU A 166 0.60 0.63 9.53
N LEU A 167 -0.71 0.67 9.27
CA LEU A 167 -1.67 -0.34 9.71
C LEU A 167 -1.34 -1.71 9.11
N PHE A 168 -0.95 -1.76 7.83
CA PHE A 168 -0.47 -2.98 7.21
C PHE A 168 0.81 -3.52 7.87
N HIS A 169 1.80 -2.66 8.16
CA HIS A 169 3.02 -3.11 8.83
C HIS A 169 2.74 -3.66 10.23
N THR A 170 1.80 -3.09 10.98
CA THR A 170 1.35 -3.64 12.26
C THR A 170 0.72 -5.03 12.07
N TRP A 171 -0.24 -5.15 11.15
CA TRP A 171 -0.89 -6.43 10.84
C TRP A 171 0.12 -7.50 10.38
N LEU A 172 1.11 -7.11 9.58
CA LEU A 172 2.18 -7.98 9.10
C LEU A 172 3.00 -8.56 10.27
N GLN A 173 3.33 -7.74 11.27
CA GLN A 173 4.05 -8.22 12.46
C GLN A 173 3.21 -9.14 13.33
N GLU A 174 1.91 -8.90 13.42
CA GLU A 174 0.99 -9.68 14.25
C GLU A 174 0.63 -11.04 13.61
N HIS A 175 0.44 -11.09 12.29
CA HIS A 175 -0.12 -12.26 11.61
C HIS A 175 0.85 -12.97 10.67
N CYS A 176 1.87 -12.28 10.17
CA CYS A 176 2.83 -12.80 9.19
C CYS A 176 4.31 -12.50 9.53
N PRO A 177 4.77 -12.60 10.80
CA PRO A 177 6.11 -12.15 11.21
C PRO A 177 7.28 -12.86 10.52
N GLY A 178 7.07 -14.08 10.02
CA GLY A 178 8.07 -14.92 9.36
C GLY A 178 8.05 -14.87 7.82
N VAL A 179 7.18 -14.07 7.20
CA VAL A 179 7.22 -13.93 5.73
C VAL A 179 8.61 -13.48 5.27
N ARG A 180 9.13 -14.05 4.17
CA ARG A 180 10.51 -13.76 3.74
C ARG A 180 10.64 -12.43 2.98
N PHE A 181 9.74 -12.17 2.04
CA PHE A 181 9.72 -10.97 1.22
C PHE A 181 8.31 -10.40 1.08
N ILE A 182 8.24 -9.09 0.93
CA ILE A 182 6.99 -8.36 0.74
C ILE A 182 7.15 -7.49 -0.50
N PHE A 183 6.26 -7.67 -1.47
CA PHE A 183 6.04 -6.66 -2.50
C PHE A 183 4.91 -5.76 -2.03
N SER A 184 5.16 -4.46 -1.92
CA SER A 184 4.12 -3.47 -1.64
C SER A 184 4.00 -2.53 -2.83
N GLY A 185 2.82 -2.47 -3.44
CA GLY A 185 2.59 -1.70 -4.66
C GLY A 185 1.14 -1.29 -4.84
N ASP A 186 0.88 -0.53 -5.91
CA ASP A 186 -0.44 0.00 -6.24
C ASP A 186 -1.26 -1.01 -7.07
N ASP A 187 -2.58 -0.83 -7.20
CA ASP A 187 -3.45 -1.72 -7.99
C ASP A 187 -3.51 -1.35 -9.50
N ASP A 188 -2.63 -0.45 -9.94
CA ASP A 188 -2.48 0.00 -11.32
C ASP A 188 -1.10 -0.30 -11.91
N VAL A 189 -0.34 -1.23 -11.31
CA VAL A 189 0.92 -1.74 -11.88
C VAL A 189 0.77 -3.15 -12.46
N PHE A 190 1.64 -3.45 -13.40
CA PHE A 190 1.92 -4.82 -13.85
C PHE A 190 3.14 -5.36 -13.11
N VAL A 191 3.04 -6.57 -12.56
CA VAL A 191 4.16 -7.22 -11.87
C VAL A 191 4.48 -8.55 -12.54
N ASN A 192 5.72 -8.79 -12.93
CA ASN A 192 6.15 -10.14 -13.29
C ASN A 192 6.57 -10.88 -12.01
N THR A 193 5.62 -11.56 -11.37
CA THR A 193 5.87 -12.24 -10.09
C THR A 193 6.87 -13.38 -10.18
N ASP A 194 7.06 -13.97 -11.37
CA ASP A 194 8.08 -15.01 -11.58
C ASP A 194 9.49 -14.43 -11.55
N ASN A 195 9.67 -13.25 -12.14
CA ASN A 195 10.93 -12.52 -12.08
C ASN A 195 11.20 -12.00 -10.66
N VAL A 196 10.18 -11.53 -9.94
CA VAL A 196 10.32 -11.11 -8.53
C VAL A 196 10.82 -12.26 -7.65
N VAL A 197 10.25 -13.46 -7.80
CA VAL A 197 10.71 -14.66 -7.08
C VAL A 197 12.15 -15.01 -7.48
N SER A 198 12.46 -14.98 -8.78
CA SER A 198 13.80 -15.29 -9.28
C SER A 198 14.85 -14.34 -8.71
N PHE A 199 14.59 -13.03 -8.73
CA PHE A 199 15.46 -11.99 -8.18
C PHE A 199 15.72 -12.17 -6.67
N THR A 200 14.70 -12.54 -5.90
CA THR A 200 14.81 -12.64 -4.44
C THR A 200 15.39 -13.96 -3.93
N ARG A 201 15.50 -14.98 -4.78
CA ARG A 201 15.77 -16.36 -4.36
C ARG A 201 17.14 -16.58 -3.72
N GLY A 202 18.13 -15.78 -4.09
CA GLY A 202 19.48 -15.82 -3.51
C GLY A 202 19.70 -14.84 -2.37
N ILE A 203 18.71 -14.03 -2.02
CA ILE A 203 18.87 -12.95 -1.03
C ILE A 203 18.40 -13.44 0.34
N SER A 204 19.15 -13.10 1.39
CA SER A 204 18.71 -13.37 2.75
C SER A 204 17.57 -12.42 3.16
N SER A 205 16.44 -12.98 3.59
CA SER A 205 15.32 -12.19 4.13
C SER A 205 15.63 -11.52 5.47
N GLU A 206 16.70 -11.97 6.13
CA GLU A 206 17.18 -11.43 7.41
C GLU A 206 18.20 -10.31 7.25
N GLN A 207 18.55 -9.95 6.02
CA GLN A 207 19.38 -8.79 5.69
C GLN A 207 18.54 -7.67 5.09
N HIS A 208 19.08 -6.46 5.11
CA HIS A 208 18.40 -5.31 4.52
C HIS A 208 18.26 -5.46 3.00
N LEU A 209 17.02 -5.32 2.53
CA LEU A 209 16.65 -5.14 1.14
C LEU A 209 15.40 -4.25 1.14
N LEU A 210 15.50 -3.09 0.52
CA LEU A 210 14.36 -2.36 -0.02
C LEU A 210 14.75 -1.86 -1.39
N THR A 211 14.15 -2.44 -2.42
CA THR A 211 14.46 -2.12 -3.81
C THR A 211 13.24 -1.59 -4.55
N GLY A 212 13.47 -0.60 -5.40
CA GLY A 212 12.47 0.13 -6.17
C GLY A 212 13.18 0.99 -7.22
N GLN A 213 12.60 2.15 -7.53
CA GLN A 213 13.30 3.20 -8.28
C GLN A 213 13.62 4.34 -7.32
N VAL A 214 14.89 4.50 -6.94
CA VAL A 214 15.28 5.46 -5.91
C VAL A 214 15.28 6.88 -6.46
N LEU A 215 14.66 7.77 -5.71
CA LEU A 215 14.70 9.21 -5.88
C LEU A 215 15.64 9.81 -4.83
N THR A 216 16.57 10.63 -5.30
CA THR A 216 17.52 11.42 -4.50
C THR A 216 17.46 12.87 -4.93
N ASN A 217 17.89 13.79 -4.06
CA ASN A 217 17.90 15.22 -4.34
C ASN A 217 16.53 15.78 -4.76
N THR A 218 15.45 15.17 -4.28
CA THR A 218 14.08 15.64 -4.44
C THR A 218 13.58 16.29 -3.16
N GLY A 219 12.51 17.07 -3.25
CA GLY A 219 11.99 17.83 -2.12
C GLY A 219 10.49 18.07 -2.19
N PRO A 220 9.92 18.69 -1.14
CA PRO A 220 8.51 19.09 -1.09
C PRO A 220 8.06 19.92 -2.28
N ILE A 221 6.95 19.52 -2.92
CA ILE A 221 6.29 20.39 -3.90
C ILE A 221 5.49 21.44 -3.13
N ARG A 222 5.84 22.72 -3.32
CA ARG A 222 5.21 23.87 -2.64
C ARG A 222 4.03 24.48 -3.40
N ASN A 223 3.66 23.92 -4.56
CA ASN A 223 2.48 24.35 -5.32
C ASN A 223 1.20 23.71 -4.73
N PRO A 224 0.25 24.49 -4.16
CA PRO A 224 -0.98 23.97 -3.55
C PRO A 224 -1.89 23.19 -4.50
N ALA A 225 -1.76 23.36 -5.81
CA ALA A 225 -2.53 22.63 -6.82
C ALA A 225 -1.98 21.21 -7.09
N SER A 226 -0.75 20.91 -6.63
CA SER A 226 -0.17 19.58 -6.79
C SER A 226 -0.80 18.58 -5.84
N LYS A 227 -1.12 17.38 -6.35
CA LYS A 227 -1.52 16.24 -5.49
C LYS A 227 -0.43 15.84 -4.48
N TYR A 228 0.82 16.17 -4.77
CA TYR A 228 1.98 15.93 -3.91
C TYR A 228 2.39 17.16 -3.09
N PHE A 229 1.48 18.13 -2.92
CA PHE A 229 1.76 19.34 -2.16
C PHE A 229 2.12 19.02 -0.71
N VAL A 230 3.24 19.59 -0.24
CA VAL A 230 3.64 19.52 1.17
C VAL A 230 3.96 20.94 1.66
N PRO A 231 3.21 21.47 2.65
CA PRO A 231 3.44 22.80 3.20
C PRO A 231 4.73 22.87 4.02
N THR A 232 5.35 24.05 4.06
CA THR A 232 6.56 24.32 4.87
C THR A 232 6.32 24.06 6.35
N GLN A 233 5.08 24.24 6.83
CA GLN A 233 4.64 23.94 8.19
C GLN A 233 4.80 22.46 8.56
N LEU A 234 4.69 21.54 7.59
CA LEU A 234 4.90 20.10 7.82
C LEU A 234 6.38 19.72 7.66
N MET A 235 7.06 20.29 6.68
CA MET A 235 8.47 20.05 6.44
C MET A 235 9.15 21.33 5.97
N PRO A 236 9.90 22.02 6.86
CA PRO A 236 10.67 23.20 6.49
C PRO A 236 11.87 22.90 5.59
N SER A 237 12.42 21.68 5.66
CA SER A 237 13.49 21.22 4.76
C SER A 237 13.02 21.24 3.31
N GLU A 238 13.90 21.62 2.40
CA GLU A 238 13.67 21.55 0.95
C GLU A 238 14.15 20.22 0.34
N LEU A 239 14.64 19.29 1.17
CA LEU A 239 15.10 17.98 0.73
C LEU A 239 14.43 16.85 1.51
N TYR A 240 14.02 15.82 0.79
CA TYR A 240 13.61 14.52 1.32
C TYR A 240 14.83 13.60 1.54
N PRO A 241 14.75 12.65 2.49
CA PRO A 241 15.68 11.53 2.49
C PRO A 241 15.51 10.69 1.22
N PRO A 242 16.53 9.92 0.78
CA PRO A 242 16.37 8.99 -0.32
C PRO A 242 15.20 8.02 -0.09
N TYR A 243 14.35 7.85 -1.10
CA TYR A 243 13.19 6.97 -1.04
C TYR A 243 12.93 6.34 -2.41
N CYS A 244 12.22 5.21 -2.46
CA CYS A 244 11.76 4.65 -3.72
C CYS A 244 10.48 5.35 -4.16
N SER A 245 10.34 5.71 -5.44
CA SER A 245 9.08 6.20 -5.99
C SER A 245 7.95 5.18 -5.83
N GLY A 246 6.70 5.65 -5.92
CA GLY A 246 5.50 4.81 -5.93
C GLY A 246 5.40 3.82 -7.09
N GLY A 247 4.25 3.14 -7.21
CA GLY A 247 4.04 2.01 -8.11
C GLY A 247 4.43 0.67 -7.47
N GLY A 248 5.57 0.60 -6.79
CA GLY A 248 5.83 -0.50 -5.87
C GLY A 248 7.30 -0.71 -5.49
N VAL A 249 7.48 -1.35 -4.34
CA VAL A 249 8.78 -1.69 -3.77
C VAL A 249 8.79 -3.15 -3.32
N LEU A 250 9.97 -3.75 -3.38
CA LEU A 250 10.22 -5.08 -2.82
C LEU A 250 11.09 -4.93 -1.59
N MET A 251 10.69 -5.55 -0.48
CA MET A 251 11.42 -5.47 0.78
C MET A 251 11.56 -6.84 1.46
N SER A 252 12.67 -7.03 2.17
CA SER A 252 12.89 -8.19 3.02
C SER A 252 12.11 -8.11 4.33
N ALA A 253 11.92 -9.27 4.98
CA ALA A 253 11.37 -9.38 6.33
C ALA A 253 12.08 -8.46 7.32
N PHE A 254 13.42 -8.45 7.32
CA PHE A 254 14.24 -7.58 8.14
C PHE A 254 13.85 -6.11 7.98
N THR A 255 13.72 -5.67 6.72
CA THR A 255 13.45 -4.26 6.42
C THR A 255 12.03 -3.88 6.80
N ALA A 256 11.05 -4.76 6.58
CA ALA A 256 9.67 -4.52 7.02
C ALA A 256 9.57 -4.36 8.54
N ARG A 257 10.35 -5.14 9.32
CA ARG A 257 10.47 -5.00 10.78
C ARG A 257 11.15 -3.69 11.18
N ALA A 258 12.22 -3.31 10.48
CA ALA A 258 12.92 -2.05 10.72
C ALA A 258 12.01 -0.83 10.48
N ILE A 259 11.26 -0.83 9.38
CA ILE A 259 10.24 0.19 9.08
C ILE A 259 9.18 0.24 10.18
N HIS A 260 8.62 -0.90 10.57
CA HIS A 260 7.60 -0.94 11.63
C HIS A 260 8.10 -0.34 12.95
N ARG A 261 9.34 -0.64 13.36
CA ARG A 261 9.96 -0.06 14.57
C ARG A 261 10.23 1.44 14.42
N ALA A 262 10.80 1.87 13.30
CA ALA A 262 11.09 3.29 13.04
C ALA A 262 9.81 4.13 13.02
N ALA A 263 8.74 3.60 12.43
CA ALA A 263 7.44 4.24 12.29
C ALA A 263 6.82 4.62 13.65
N GLN A 264 7.14 3.92 14.75
CA GLN A 264 6.65 4.26 16.10
C GLN A 264 7.19 5.60 16.62
N HIS A 265 8.23 6.13 16.01
CA HIS A 265 8.96 7.29 16.52
C HIS A 265 9.07 8.46 15.53
N ILE A 266 8.41 8.38 14.38
CA ILE A 266 8.33 9.47 13.40
C ILE A 266 6.88 9.85 13.17
N GLN A 267 6.57 11.14 13.06
CA GLN A 267 5.22 11.61 12.74
C GLN A 267 4.82 11.18 11.33
N LEU A 268 3.53 10.87 11.13
CA LEU A 268 3.02 10.49 9.81
C LEU A 268 3.32 11.61 8.80
N PHE A 269 3.62 11.23 7.57
CA PHE A 269 3.90 12.18 6.49
C PHE A 269 2.89 11.97 5.35
N PRO A 270 2.40 13.00 4.63
CA PRO A 270 1.29 12.85 3.69
C PRO A 270 1.68 12.13 2.39
N ILE A 271 2.97 11.84 2.18
CA ILE A 271 3.49 11.08 1.04
C ILE A 271 4.08 9.77 1.59
N ASP A 272 3.43 8.64 1.29
CA ASP A 272 3.76 7.32 1.84
C ASP A 272 5.15 6.84 1.44
N ASP A 273 5.51 7.03 0.18
CA ASP A 273 6.83 6.67 -0.33
C ASP A 273 7.97 7.42 0.40
N VAL A 274 7.79 8.72 0.63
CA VAL A 274 8.74 9.56 1.38
C VAL A 274 8.77 9.12 2.85
N TYR A 275 7.62 8.76 3.44
CA TYR A 275 7.57 8.25 4.80
C TYR A 275 8.37 6.94 4.99
N VAL A 276 8.37 6.06 3.99
CA VAL A 276 9.25 4.87 3.98
C VAL A 276 10.71 5.29 3.97
N GLY A 277 11.09 6.28 3.14
CA GLY A 277 12.44 6.85 3.16
C GLY A 277 12.83 7.43 4.52
N MET A 278 11.92 8.14 5.19
CA MET A 278 12.13 8.64 6.56
C MET A 278 12.32 7.50 7.57
N CYS A 279 11.55 6.41 7.46
CA CYS A 279 11.73 5.21 8.28
C CYS A 279 13.12 4.59 8.06
N LEU A 280 13.56 4.45 6.81
CA LEU A 280 14.87 3.90 6.48
C LEU A 280 16.00 4.76 7.02
N GLN A 281 15.94 6.09 6.82
CA GLN A 281 16.91 7.03 7.36
C GLN A 281 17.02 6.91 8.87
N ARG A 282 15.89 6.83 9.59
CA ARG A 282 15.88 6.62 11.04
C ARG A 282 16.50 5.28 11.45
N ALA A 283 16.32 4.24 10.65
CA ALA A 283 16.89 2.92 10.89
C ALA A 283 18.36 2.80 10.47
N GLY A 284 18.96 3.84 9.89
CA GLY A 284 20.32 3.79 9.34
C GLY A 284 20.43 2.92 8.08
N LEU A 285 19.33 2.80 7.32
CA LEU A 285 19.22 1.99 6.12
C LEU A 285 19.03 2.88 4.87
N VAL A 286 19.36 2.34 3.69
CA VAL A 286 19.26 3.08 2.42
C VAL A 286 18.59 2.22 1.34
N PRO A 287 17.63 2.76 0.58
CA PRO A 287 16.99 2.00 -0.49
C PRO A 287 17.95 1.81 -1.68
N THR A 288 17.72 0.76 -2.48
CA THR A 288 18.48 0.48 -3.71
C THR A 288 17.58 0.57 -4.95
N SER A 289 18.17 0.97 -6.08
CA SER A 289 17.45 0.98 -7.36
C SER A 289 17.56 -0.36 -8.07
N HIS A 290 16.55 -0.71 -8.85
CA HIS A 290 16.56 -1.87 -9.73
C HIS A 290 15.99 -1.52 -11.11
N ASP A 291 16.74 -1.80 -12.18
CA ASP A 291 16.37 -1.42 -13.56
C ASP A 291 15.11 -2.12 -14.09
N GLY A 292 14.73 -3.23 -13.47
CA GLY A 292 13.46 -3.93 -13.70
C GLY A 292 12.22 -3.24 -13.12
N ILE A 293 12.36 -2.17 -12.32
CA ILE A 293 11.23 -1.46 -11.69
C ILE A 293 11.03 -0.12 -12.40
N ARG A 294 9.92 0.02 -13.12
CA ARG A 294 9.64 1.12 -14.05
C ARG A 294 8.37 1.90 -13.63
N PRO A 295 8.49 2.84 -12.68
CA PRO A 295 7.36 3.59 -12.12
C PRO A 295 6.81 4.70 -13.04
N TRP A 296 7.49 4.99 -14.16
CA TRP A 296 7.02 5.94 -15.19
C TRP A 296 6.72 5.26 -16.53
N GLY A 297 6.64 3.93 -16.53
CA GLY A 297 6.51 3.14 -17.75
C GLY A 297 7.85 2.88 -18.42
N ILE A 298 7.78 2.37 -19.64
CA ILE A 298 8.92 2.06 -20.48
C ILE A 298 9.05 3.09 -21.60
N ASP A 299 10.29 3.48 -21.91
CA ASP A 299 10.59 4.30 -23.07
C ASP A 299 10.78 3.39 -24.28
N VAL A 300 9.77 3.34 -25.14
CA VAL A 300 9.83 2.59 -26.40
C VAL A 300 10.09 3.53 -27.59
N PRO A 301 10.80 3.07 -28.64
CA PRO A 301 10.92 3.83 -29.88
C PRO A 301 9.54 4.16 -30.46
N ARG A 302 9.37 5.36 -31.02
CA ARG A 302 8.08 5.81 -31.59
C ARG A 302 7.53 4.92 -32.71
N SER A 303 8.40 4.16 -33.37
CA SER A 303 8.05 3.22 -34.44
C SER A 303 7.68 1.83 -33.95
N SER A 304 7.76 1.57 -32.64
CA SER A 304 7.48 0.28 -32.02
C SER A 304 6.12 0.27 -31.34
N ASP A 305 5.52 -0.91 -31.21
CA ASP A 305 4.32 -1.09 -30.39
C ASP A 305 4.70 -0.96 -28.90
N PRO A 306 4.17 0.03 -28.16
CA PRO A 306 4.43 0.16 -26.73
C PRO A 306 3.91 -1.03 -25.92
N LEU A 307 2.96 -1.82 -26.44
CA LEU A 307 2.41 -3.00 -25.79
C LEU A 307 3.06 -4.31 -26.27
N ASP A 308 4.20 -4.24 -26.98
CA ASP A 308 4.96 -5.44 -27.31
C ASP A 308 5.41 -6.16 -26.01
N PRO A 309 4.97 -7.41 -25.77
CA PRO A 309 5.25 -8.14 -24.54
C PRO A 309 6.75 -8.35 -24.28
N CYS A 310 7.60 -8.26 -25.30
CA CYS A 310 9.04 -8.40 -25.15
C CYS A 310 9.71 -7.29 -24.34
N TYR A 311 9.11 -6.10 -24.28
CA TYR A 311 9.61 -5.05 -23.39
C TYR A 311 9.31 -5.31 -21.91
N TYR A 312 8.29 -6.12 -21.62
CA TYR A 312 7.80 -6.36 -20.27
C TYR A 312 8.28 -7.69 -19.67
N ARG A 313 8.65 -8.65 -20.53
CA ARG A 313 9.01 -10.02 -20.15
C ARG A 313 10.09 -10.09 -19.06
N GLU A 314 11.13 -9.28 -19.17
CA GLU A 314 12.28 -9.30 -18.24
C GLU A 314 12.18 -8.23 -17.13
N LEU A 315 11.09 -7.45 -17.07
CA LEU A 315 10.92 -6.44 -16.02
C LEU A 315 10.29 -7.07 -14.77
N LEU A 316 10.40 -6.37 -13.63
CA LEU A 316 9.76 -6.76 -12.36
C LEU A 316 8.41 -6.08 -12.20
N VAL A 317 8.39 -4.76 -12.35
CA VAL A 317 7.23 -3.91 -12.05
C VAL A 317 7.16 -2.79 -13.07
N VAL A 318 5.98 -2.54 -13.64
CA VAL A 318 5.77 -1.42 -14.57
C VAL A 318 4.47 -0.69 -14.24
N HIS A 319 4.57 0.63 -14.10
CA HIS A 319 3.43 1.54 -13.99
C HIS A 319 3.18 2.22 -15.35
N ARG A 320 1.96 2.40 -15.85
CA ARG A 320 0.66 1.96 -15.33
C ARG A 320 -0.03 1.04 -16.32
N PHE A 321 -0.93 0.22 -15.79
CA PHE A 321 -1.79 -0.66 -16.57
C PHE A 321 -3.27 -0.46 -16.19
N ALA A 322 -4.11 -0.31 -17.21
CA ALA A 322 -5.55 -0.51 -17.08
C ALA A 322 -5.87 -2.00 -16.86
N PRO A 323 -7.04 -2.34 -16.29
CA PRO A 323 -7.41 -3.74 -16.05
C PRO A 323 -7.33 -4.62 -17.30
N TYR A 324 -7.84 -4.16 -18.44
CA TYR A 324 -7.79 -4.95 -19.68
C TYR A 324 -6.35 -5.11 -20.21
N GLU A 325 -5.53 -4.06 -20.15
CA GLU A 325 -4.12 -4.11 -20.56
C GLU A 325 -3.34 -5.11 -19.71
N MET A 326 -3.60 -5.11 -18.40
CA MET A 326 -2.98 -6.04 -17.45
C MET A 326 -3.33 -7.49 -17.78
N ALA A 327 -4.59 -7.77 -18.09
CA ALA A 327 -5.05 -9.10 -18.48
C ALA A 327 -4.40 -9.58 -19.79
N MET A 328 -4.39 -8.72 -20.82
CA MET A 328 -3.80 -9.03 -22.12
C MET A 328 -2.28 -9.21 -22.02
N MET A 329 -1.58 -8.29 -21.37
CA MET A 329 -0.13 -8.36 -21.20
C MET A 329 0.29 -9.61 -20.43
N TRP A 330 -0.44 -9.96 -19.36
CA TRP A 330 -0.17 -11.17 -18.60
C TRP A 330 -0.27 -12.44 -19.45
N GLN A 331 -1.28 -12.52 -20.33
CA GLN A 331 -1.39 -13.63 -21.28
C GLN A 331 -0.24 -13.61 -22.29
N ALA A 332 0.00 -12.46 -22.92
CA ALA A 332 0.99 -12.29 -23.97
C ALA A 332 2.40 -12.67 -23.51
N ILE A 333 2.86 -12.25 -22.33
CA ILE A 333 4.21 -12.57 -21.83
C ILE A 333 4.40 -14.07 -21.49
N HIS A 334 3.31 -14.81 -21.29
CA HIS A 334 3.32 -16.25 -20.99
C HIS A 334 3.01 -17.12 -22.21
N GLU A 335 2.83 -16.53 -23.40
CA GLU A 335 2.60 -17.28 -24.63
C GLU A 335 3.83 -18.14 -24.98
N PRO A 336 3.68 -19.47 -25.17
CA PRO A 336 4.80 -20.35 -25.49
C PRO A 336 5.55 -19.95 -26.77
N GLN A 337 4.81 -19.41 -27.75
CA GLN A 337 5.34 -18.92 -29.02
C GLN A 337 6.02 -17.55 -28.93
N LEU A 338 5.95 -16.86 -27.78
CA LEU A 338 6.56 -15.54 -27.65
C LEU A 338 8.08 -15.65 -27.76
N SER A 339 8.58 -15.21 -28.91
CA SER A 339 10.01 -15.11 -29.20
C SER A 339 10.44 -13.65 -29.09
N CYS A 340 11.14 -13.35 -28.00
CA CYS A 340 11.78 -12.06 -27.84
C CYS A 340 13.19 -12.12 -28.40
N GLY A 341 13.67 -10.99 -28.91
CA GLY A 341 15.06 -10.81 -29.31
C GLY A 341 16.02 -11.01 -28.14
N ARG A 342 17.28 -10.60 -28.32
CA ARG A 342 18.40 -10.84 -27.39
C ARG A 342 17.97 -10.70 -25.92
N LYS A 343 18.09 -11.79 -25.14
CA LYS A 343 17.85 -11.80 -23.69
C LYS A 343 18.82 -10.81 -23.03
N VAL A 344 18.31 -9.70 -22.53
CA VAL A 344 19.06 -8.86 -21.59
C VAL A 344 18.75 -9.44 -20.22
N GLY A 345 19.74 -10.09 -19.59
CA GLY A 345 19.57 -10.50 -18.20
C GLY A 345 19.47 -9.24 -17.34
N ILE A 346 18.30 -8.98 -16.77
CA ILE A 346 18.05 -7.84 -15.86
C ILE A 346 18.27 -8.26 -14.39
N PHE A 347 18.66 -9.52 -14.14
CA PHE A 347 18.80 -10.13 -12.81
C PHE A 347 20.12 -10.86 -12.64
#